data_AF-A0A7V5UER8-F1
#
_entry.id   AF-A0A7V5UER8-F1
#
_cell.length_a   1.000
_cell.length_b   1.000
_cell.length_c   1.000
_cell.angle_alpha   90.00
_cell.angle_beta   90.00
_cell.angle_gamma   90.00
#
_symmetry.space_group_name_H-M   'P 1'
#
loop_
_entity.id
_entity.type
_entity.pdbx_description
1 polymer ?
#
loop_
_entity_poly.entity_id
_entity_poly.type
_entity_poly.pdbx_seq_one_letter_code
_entity_poly.pdbx_strand_id
1 'polypeptide(L)'
;MNRRLRVGYLFRNFAFAHRFFDVFIAADAWHPHYHLITAQFVEMAKQKGKELYVWTVNKRQLLNSLSAFPLDGIITDTLFHSQK
;
A
#
# COMPACT_ATOMS: atom_id res chain seq x y z
N MET A 1 -3.48 -18.09 -13.13
CA MET A 1 -4.14 -17.14 -12.20
C MET A 1 -5.45 -16.68 -12.82
N ASN A 2 -6.56 -16.67 -12.07
CA ASN A 2 -7.86 -16.24 -12.59
C ASN A 2 -7.87 -14.73 -12.80
N ARG A 3 -7.67 -14.28 -14.04
CA ARG A 3 -7.57 -12.85 -14.43
C ARG A 3 -8.84 -12.01 -14.15
N ARG A 4 -9.93 -12.61 -13.67
CA ARG A 4 -11.15 -11.88 -13.29
C ARG A 4 -11.11 -11.34 -11.85
N LEU A 5 -10.27 -11.90 -10.99
CA LEU A 5 -10.16 -11.50 -9.59
C LEU A 5 -8.88 -10.72 -9.38
N ARG A 6 -9.01 -9.46 -8.95
CA ARG A 6 -7.88 -8.63 -8.58
C ARG A 6 -7.28 -9.11 -7.26
N VAL A 7 -5.96 -9.07 -7.14
CA VAL A 7 -5.23 -9.56 -5.97
C VAL A 7 -4.27 -8.50 -5.45
N GLY A 8 -4.24 -8.31 -4.13
CA GLY A 8 -3.30 -7.45 -3.43
C GLY A 8 -2.27 -8.26 -2.64
N TYR A 9 -1.00 -7.85 -2.68
CA TYR A 9 0.07 -8.51 -1.92
C TYR A 9 0.35 -7.77 -0.60
N LEU A 10 0.10 -8.45 0.52
CA LEU A 10 0.31 -7.92 1.88
C LEU A 10 1.71 -8.21 2.39
N PHE A 11 2.43 -7.18 2.82
CA PHE A 11 3.77 -7.34 3.38
C PHE A 11 4.14 -6.22 4.36
N ARG A 12 4.94 -6.57 5.35
CA ARG A 12 5.51 -5.62 6.32
C ARG A 12 6.92 -5.19 5.93
N ASN A 13 7.74 -6.11 5.44
CA ASN A 13 9.11 -5.84 5.03
C ASN A 13 9.20 -5.86 3.50
N PHE A 14 10.02 -4.98 2.93
CA PHE A 14 10.24 -4.91 1.49
C PHE A 14 11.73 -5.08 1.17
N ALA A 15 12.16 -6.34 1.08
CA ALA A 15 13.47 -6.71 0.60
C ALA A 15 13.53 -6.76 -0.94
N PHE A 16 14.75 -6.74 -1.48
CA PHE A 16 15.00 -6.80 -2.92
C PHE A 16 14.36 -8.03 -3.60
N ALA A 17 14.28 -9.16 -2.89
CA ALA A 17 13.58 -10.36 -3.34
C ALA A 17 12.11 -10.09 -3.71
N HIS A 18 11.40 -9.22 -2.98
CA HIS A 18 9.99 -8.92 -3.26
C HIS A 18 9.80 -8.23 -4.62
N ARG A 19 10.80 -7.49 -5.11
CA ARG A 19 10.77 -6.89 -6.45
C ARG A 19 10.72 -7.94 -7.55
N PHE A 20 11.33 -9.10 -7.31
CA PHE A 20 11.27 -10.25 -8.22
C PHE A 20 10.00 -11.07 -8.01
N PHE A 21 9.58 -11.28 -6.75
CA PHE A 21 8.34 -12.01 -6.44
C PHE A 21 7.09 -11.33 -7.00
N ASP A 22 7.05 -10.00 -7.08
CA ASP A 22 5.92 -9.29 -7.67
C ASP A 22 5.71 -9.64 -9.16
N VAL A 23 6.78 -9.96 -9.89
CA VAL A 23 6.69 -10.45 -11.28
C VAL A 23 6.05 -11.85 -11.33
N PHE A 24 6.34 -12.70 -10.34
CA PHE A 24 5.77 -14.04 -10.25
C PHE A 24 4.32 -14.05 -9.77
N ILE A 25 3.96 -13.19 -8.82
CA ILE A 25 2.62 -13.12 -8.23
C ILE A 25 1.66 -12.31 -9.12
N ALA A 26 2.18 -11.35 -9.91
CA ALA A 26 1.37 -10.51 -10.80
C ALA A 26 0.19 -9.83 -10.08
N ALA A 27 0.40 -9.35 -8.84
CA ALA A 27 -0.62 -8.67 -8.05
C ALA A 27 -0.98 -7.30 -8.65
N ASP A 28 -2.23 -6.89 -8.55
CA ASP A 28 -2.69 -5.57 -9.04
C ASP A 28 -2.34 -4.45 -8.04
N ALA A 29 -2.29 -4.79 -6.75
CA ALA A 29 -2.04 -3.85 -5.67
C ALA A 29 -0.98 -4.34 -4.69
N TRP A 30 -0.32 -3.38 -4.04
CA TRP A 30 0.58 -3.62 -2.93
C TRP A 30 -0.03 -3.12 -1.63
N HIS A 31 -0.02 -3.96 -0.61
CA HIS A 31 -0.50 -3.63 0.71
C HIS A 31 0.68 -3.58 1.69
N PRO A 32 1.51 -2.52 1.65
CA PRO A 32 2.64 -2.37 2.53
C PRO A 32 2.20 -1.94 3.93
N HIS A 33 2.97 -2.33 4.93
CA HIS A 33 2.85 -1.71 6.25
C HIS A 33 3.29 -0.23 6.18
N TYR A 34 2.62 0.65 6.93
CA TYR A 34 2.81 2.11 6.83
C TYR A 34 4.25 2.60 6.96
N HIS A 35 5.11 1.90 7.70
CA HIS A 35 6.52 2.28 7.89
C HIS A 35 7.36 2.20 6.60
N LEU A 36 6.86 1.54 5.55
CA LEU A 36 7.54 1.46 4.26
C LEU A 36 7.23 2.67 3.36
N ILE A 37 6.24 3.48 3.71
CA ILE A 37 5.80 4.59 2.87
C ILE A 37 6.82 5.71 2.95
N THR A 38 7.53 5.88 1.84
CA THR A 38 8.43 6.99 1.54
C THR A 38 8.16 7.47 0.12
N ALA A 39 8.62 8.68 -0.23
CA ALA A 39 8.45 9.22 -1.59
C ALA A 39 9.02 8.26 -2.65
N GLN A 40 10.21 7.69 -2.39
CA GLN A 40 10.87 6.73 -3.27
C GLN A 40 10.07 5.44 -3.44
N PHE A 41 9.48 4.94 -2.35
CA PHE A 41 8.64 3.74 -2.40
C PHE A 41 7.37 3.98 -3.24
N VAL A 42 6.72 5.12 -3.02
CA VAL A 42 5.50 5.49 -3.76
C VAL A 42 5.80 5.69 -5.25
N GLU A 43 6.90 6.35 -5.58
CA GLU A 43 7.34 6.51 -6.96
C GLU A 43 7.60 5.15 -7.63
N MET A 44 8.30 4.25 -6.95
CA MET A 44 8.54 2.89 -7.44
C MET A 44 7.24 2.12 -7.67
N ALA A 45 6.26 2.22 -6.77
CA ALA A 45 4.96 1.57 -6.95
C ALA A 45 4.20 2.13 -8.15
N LYS A 46 4.20 3.45 -8.32
CA LYS A 46 3.59 4.13 -9.46
C LYS A 46 4.23 3.74 -10.79
N GLN A 47 5.56 3.68 -10.86
CA GLN A 47 6.28 3.23 -12.05
C GLN A 47 5.94 1.78 -12.43
N LYS A 48 5.54 0.97 -11.46
CA LYS A 48 5.10 -0.42 -11.65
C LYS A 48 3.59 -0.57 -11.85
N GLY A 49 2.85 0.53 -11.89
CA GLY A 49 1.39 0.53 -12.05
C GLY A 49 0.65 -0.14 -10.89
N LYS A 50 1.21 -0.08 -9.67
CA LYS A 50 0.63 -0.72 -8.48
C LYS A 50 -0.20 0.26 -7.69
N GLU A 51 -1.41 -0.14 -7.33
CA GLU A 51 -2.20 0.56 -6.29
C GLU A 51 -1.58 0.33 -4.91
N LEU A 52 -1.73 1.30 -4.00
CA LEU A 52 -1.19 1.28 -2.64
C LEU A 52 -2.29 1.32 -1.58
N TYR A 53 -2.45 0.21 -0.85
CA TYR A 53 -3.37 0.09 0.29
C TYR A 53 -2.63 -0.15 1.61
N VAL A 54 -2.51 0.87 2.45
CA VAL A 54 -1.58 0.85 3.60
C VAL A 54 -2.25 0.31 4.86
N TRP A 55 -1.54 -0.53 5.63
CA TRP A 55 -2.05 -1.12 6.87
C TRP A 55 -1.06 -1.02 8.06
N THR A 56 -1.49 -1.21 9.32
CA THR A 56 -2.83 -0.84 9.80
C THR A 56 -2.73 0.55 10.42
N VAL A 57 -3.54 1.49 9.93
CA VAL A 57 -3.44 2.90 10.33
C VAL A 57 -4.53 3.21 11.34
N ASN A 58 -4.21 3.14 12.63
CA ASN A 58 -5.21 3.29 13.71
C ASN A 58 -5.19 4.66 14.40
N LYS A 59 -4.22 5.52 14.07
CA LYS A 59 -4.01 6.83 14.73
C LYS A 59 -4.20 7.97 13.73
N ARG A 60 -4.94 9.02 14.12
CA ARG A 60 -5.21 10.21 13.28
C ARG A 60 -3.93 10.93 12.87
N GLN A 61 -2.92 10.97 13.74
CA GLN A 61 -1.62 11.57 13.41
C GLN A 61 -0.93 10.82 12.27
N LEU A 62 -0.99 9.48 12.28
CA LEU A 62 -0.43 8.66 11.21
C LEU A 62 -1.20 8.84 9.90
N LEU A 63 -2.55 8.88 9.98
CA LEU A 63 -3.39 9.20 8.83
C LEU A 63 -3.00 10.54 8.20
N ASN A 64 -2.85 11.59 9.01
CA ASN A 64 -2.44 12.93 8.54
C ASN A 64 -1.04 12.93 7.92
N SER A 65 -0.09 12.15 8.45
CA SER A 65 1.24 12.04 7.83
C SER A 65 1.18 11.31 6.47
N LEU A 66 0.30 10.31 6.36
CA LEU A 66 0.15 9.50 5.14
C LEU A 66 -0.64 10.23 4.06
N SER A 67 -1.47 11.21 4.40
CA SER A 67 -2.23 12.01 3.42
C SER A 67 -1.35 12.91 2.54
N ALA A 68 -0.06 13.05 2.87
CA ALA A 68 0.92 13.69 2.00
C ALA A 68 1.31 12.82 0.79
N PHE A 69 0.96 11.54 0.79
CA PHE A 69 1.27 10.60 -0.29
C PHE A 69 0.01 10.24 -1.10
N PRO A 70 0.12 10.03 -2.42
CA PRO A 70 -0.97 9.56 -3.25
C PRO A 70 -1.24 8.07 -3.03
N LEU A 71 -1.87 7.72 -1.91
CA LEU A 71 -2.28 6.35 -1.59
C LEU A 71 -3.70 6.09 -2.09
N ASP A 72 -3.97 4.88 -2.59
CA ASP A 72 -5.28 4.47 -3.10
C ASP A 72 -6.24 4.05 -1.98
N GLY A 73 -5.71 3.72 -0.81
CA GLY A 73 -6.52 3.54 0.39
C GLY A 73 -5.74 3.17 1.63
N ILE A 74 -6.49 3.05 2.72
CA ILE A 74 -5.98 2.75 4.06
C ILE A 74 -6.82 1.63 4.66
N ILE A 75 -6.15 0.70 5.32
CA ILE A 75 -6.74 -0.38 6.10
C ILE A 75 -6.57 0.00 7.57
N THR A 76 -7.67 0.01 8.30
CA THR A 76 -7.74 0.51 9.69
C THR A 76 -8.73 -0.31 10.51
N ASP A 77 -8.43 -0.46 11.79
CA ASP A 77 -9.36 -1.02 12.78
C ASP A 77 -10.25 0.08 13.40
N THR A 78 -10.00 1.36 13.09
CA THR A 78 -10.68 2.50 13.71
C THR A 78 -11.42 3.36 12.69
N LEU A 79 -12.63 3.81 13.04
CA LEU A 79 -13.41 4.70 12.19
C LEU A 79 -12.89 6.14 12.29
N PHE A 80 -12.26 6.63 11.23
CA PHE A 80 -11.94 8.04 11.09
C PHE A 80 -13.16 8.80 10.57
N HIS A 81 -13.68 9.71 11.38
CA HIS A 81 -14.68 10.66 10.93
C HIS A 81 -13.98 11.80 10.17
N SER A 82 -14.38 12.00 8.92
CA SER A 82 -14.09 13.22 8.16
C SER A 82 -14.95 14.34 8.76
N GLN A 83 -14.32 15.38 9.31
CA GLN A 83 -15.02 16.62 9.57
C GLN A 83 -15.17 17.30 8.21
N LYS A 84 -16.38 17.24 7.67
CA LYS A 84 -16.80 18.07 6.53
C LYS A 84 -16.95 19.51 6.99
#